data_AF-A0A831UNF1-F1
#
_entry.id   AF-A0A831UNF1-F1
#
_cell.length_a   1.000
_cell.length_b   1.000
_cell.length_c   1.000
_cell.angle_alpha   90.00
_cell.angle_beta   90.00
_cell.angle_gamma   90.00
#
_symmetry.space_group_name_H-M   'P 1'
#
loop_
_entity.id
_entity.type
_entity.pdbx_description
1 polymer ?
#
loop_
_entity_poly.entity_id
_entity_poly.type
_entity_poly.pdbx_seq_one_letter_code
_entity_poly.pdbx_strand_id
1 'polypeptide(L)'
;MTTLFADTSFFVAFFSANDEKHDAVVRFLRDDLASIVTRAWVLCELGALLARGRYRERYVPFVRGLQSSPRVEIVAADIKTFEKALELYAARPEKSWSLVDCPSSRIMARLA
;
A
#
# COMPACT_ATOMS: atom_id res chain seq x y z
N MET A 1 17.42 8.53 -6.89
CA MET A 1 16.60 7.74 -5.95
C MET A 1 15.33 7.36 -6.65
N THR A 2 14.99 6.07 -6.62
CA THR A 2 13.76 5.56 -7.21
C THR A 2 12.65 5.71 -6.17
N THR A 3 11.51 6.28 -6.56
CA THR A 3 10.32 6.33 -5.70
C THR A 3 9.30 5.35 -6.25
N LEU A 4 8.71 4.53 -5.39
CA LEU A 4 7.71 3.58 -5.82
C LEU A 4 6.50 3.54 -4.89
N PHE A 5 5.38 3.18 -5.52
CA PHE A 5 4.11 3.07 -4.83
C PHE A 5 3.97 1.67 -4.22
N ALA A 6 3.78 1.57 -2.91
CA ALA A 6 3.49 0.32 -2.22
C ALA A 6 1.98 0.18 -2.00
N ASP A 7 1.39 -0.84 -2.64
CA ASP A 7 0.00 -1.24 -2.45
C ASP A 7 -0.14 -2.32 -1.36
N THR A 8 -1.36 -2.83 -1.18
CA THR A 8 -1.63 -3.87 -0.18
C THR A 8 -0.87 -5.16 -0.49
N SER A 9 -0.73 -5.53 -1.76
CA SER A 9 -0.03 -6.74 -2.18
C SER A 9 1.47 -6.68 -1.87
N PHE A 10 2.10 -5.51 -2.01
CA PHE A 10 3.49 -5.29 -1.60
C PHE A 10 3.68 -5.58 -0.11
N PHE A 11 2.78 -5.08 0.74
CA PHE A 11 2.87 -5.33 2.17
C PHE A 11 2.49 -6.76 2.56
N VAL A 12 1.56 -7.40 1.86
CA VAL A 12 1.27 -8.84 2.05
C VAL A 12 2.52 -9.68 1.77
N ALA A 13 3.22 -9.40 0.67
CA ALA A 13 4.48 -10.08 0.33
C ALA A 13 5.56 -9.85 1.41
N PHE A 14 5.61 -8.66 2.03
CA PHE A 14 6.48 -8.43 3.18
C PHE A 14 6.14 -9.33 4.40
N PHE A 15 4.86 -9.51 4.73
CA PHE A 15 4.45 -10.32 5.88
C PHE A 15 4.55 -11.83 5.64
N SER A 16 4.27 -12.27 4.41
CA SER A 16 4.22 -13.69 4.05
C SER A 16 5.55 -14.16 3.51
N ALA A 17 6.32 -14.90 4.32
CA ALA A 17 7.57 -15.52 3.88
C ALA A 17 7.41 -16.56 2.76
N ASN A 18 6.17 -17.03 2.52
CA ASN A 18 5.85 -17.97 1.44
C ASN A 18 5.41 -17.24 0.16
N ASP A 19 5.32 -15.91 0.17
CA ASP A 19 5.02 -15.14 -1.02
C ASP A 19 6.24 -15.14 -1.95
N GLU A 20 6.04 -15.39 -3.24
CA GLU A 20 7.11 -15.44 -4.25
C GLU A 20 7.89 -14.12 -4.32
N LYS A 21 7.29 -12.99 -3.95
CA LYS A 21 7.91 -11.67 -3.96
C LYS A 21 8.54 -11.29 -2.62
N HIS A 22 8.47 -12.14 -1.59
CA HIS A 22 8.94 -11.83 -0.24
C HIS A 22 10.39 -11.33 -0.22
N ASP A 23 11.31 -12.10 -0.81
CA ASP A 23 12.74 -11.77 -0.81
C ASP A 23 13.02 -10.45 -1.54
N ALA A 24 12.32 -10.19 -2.64
CA ALA A 24 12.47 -8.95 -3.40
C ALA A 24 11.99 -7.74 -2.58
N VAL A 25 10.84 -7.84 -1.90
CA VAL A 25 10.30 -6.79 -1.04
C VAL A 25 11.19 -6.55 0.18
N VAL A 26 11.69 -7.60 0.83
CA VAL A 26 12.59 -7.47 1.98
C VAL A 26 13.92 -6.81 1.59
N ARG A 27 14.51 -7.20 0.45
CA ARG A 27 15.72 -6.53 -0.07
C ARG A 27 15.45 -5.07 -0.37
N PHE A 28 14.34 -4.78 -1.03
CA PHE A 28 13.96 -3.42 -1.36
C PHE A 28 13.78 -2.53 -0.11
N LEU A 29 13.16 -3.05 0.95
CA LEU A 29 12.97 -2.31 2.20
C LEU A 29 14.28 -2.12 2.98
N ARG A 30 15.27 -2.99 2.78
CA ARG A 30 16.60 -2.90 3.39
C ARG A 30 17.52 -1.94 2.63
N ASP A 31 17.41 -1.91 1.31
CA ASP A 31 18.26 -1.08 0.48
C ASP A 31 17.81 0.39 0.60
N ASP A 32 18.67 1.23 1.20
CA ASP A 32 18.43 2.66 1.46
C ASP A 32 18.31 3.53 0.19
N LEU A 33 18.20 2.91 -0.99
CA LEU A 33 18.29 3.56 -2.30
C LEU A 33 16.94 4.07 -2.83
N ALA A 34 15.84 3.80 -2.13
CA ALA A 34 14.50 4.09 -2.61
C ALA A 34 13.54 4.64 -1.54
N SER A 35 12.60 5.44 -2.01
CA SER A 35 11.50 5.99 -1.21
C SER A 35 10.21 5.26 -1.53
N ILE A 36 9.34 5.12 -0.53
CA ILE A 36 8.03 4.49 -0.65
C ILE A 36 6.96 5.56 -0.53
N VAL A 37 6.00 5.52 -1.44
CA VAL A 37 4.72 6.24 -1.28
C VAL A 37 3.63 5.20 -1.11
N THR A 38 2.76 5.37 -0.13
CA THR A 38 1.55 4.55 0.03
C THR A 38 0.38 5.43 0.46
N ARG A 39 -0.83 4.86 0.57
CA ARG A 39 -2.01 5.57 1.06
C ARG A 39 -2.45 5.00 2.39
N ALA A 40 -3.04 5.84 3.25
CA ALA A 40 -3.70 5.38 4.47
C ALA A 40 -4.79 4.33 4.19
N TRP A 41 -5.42 4.38 3.02
CA TRP A 41 -6.40 3.40 2.56
C TRP A 41 -5.80 2.01 2.30
N VAL A 42 -4.59 1.95 1.73
CA VAL A 42 -3.84 0.69 1.57
C VAL A 42 -3.55 0.08 2.93
N LEU A 43 -3.12 0.89 3.90
CA LEU A 43 -2.88 0.42 5.27
C LEU A 43 -4.18 -0.06 5.93
N CYS A 44 -5.30 0.64 5.73
CA CYS A 44 -6.61 0.22 6.22
C CYS A 44 -7.01 -1.16 5.67
N GLU A 45 -6.87 -1.37 4.36
CA GLU A 45 -7.14 -2.65 3.71
C GLU A 45 -6.22 -3.77 4.21
N LEU A 46 -4.92 -3.48 4.33
CA LEU A 46 -3.96 -4.41 4.92
C LEU A 46 -4.37 -4.80 6.35
N GLY A 47 -4.76 -3.84 7.18
CA GLY A 47 -5.23 -4.09 8.54
C GLY A 47 -6.47 -4.98 8.58
N ALA A 48 -7.41 -4.78 7.66
CA ALA A 48 -8.59 -5.62 7.51
C ALA A 48 -8.21 -7.05 7.08
N LEU A 49 -7.29 -7.20 6.12
CA LEU A 49 -6.81 -8.49 5.64
C LEU A 49 -6.09 -9.28 6.75
N LEU A 50 -5.28 -8.61 7.57
CA LEU A 50 -4.55 -9.24 8.66
C LEU A 50 -5.41 -9.46 9.92
N ALA A 51 -6.65 -8.99 9.96
CA ALA A 51 -7.48 -8.96 11.17
C ALA A 51 -7.79 -10.34 11.77
N ARG A 52 -7.75 -11.41 10.95
CA ARG A 52 -7.99 -12.79 11.40
C ARG A 52 -6.75 -13.69 11.27
N GLY A 53 -5.61 -13.14 10.89
CA GLY A 53 -4.39 -13.88 10.60
C GLY A 53 -3.36 -13.86 11.71
N ARG A 54 -2.38 -14.77 11.62
CA ARG A 54 -1.21 -14.87 12.53
C ARG A 54 -0.36 -13.60 12.60
N TYR A 55 -0.58 -12.64 11.71
CA TYR A 55 0.19 -11.39 11.63
C TYR A 55 -0.52 -10.20 12.27
N ARG A 56 -1.72 -10.38 12.84
CA ARG A 56 -2.49 -9.28 13.46
C ARG A 56 -1.67 -8.44 14.43
N GLU A 57 -0.90 -9.09 15.31
CA GLU A 57 -0.09 -8.42 16.33
C GLU A 57 1.09 -7.63 15.74
N ARG A 58 1.53 -7.98 14.53
CA ARG A 58 2.63 -7.30 13.85
C ARG A 58 2.18 -6.05 13.07
N TYR A 59 0.88 -5.90 12.81
CA TYR A 59 0.35 -4.81 11.99
C TYR A 59 0.64 -3.42 12.59
N VAL A 60 0.32 -3.20 13.86
CA VAL A 60 0.50 -1.88 14.49
C VAL A 60 1.99 -1.49 14.57
N PRO A 61 2.90 -2.34 15.07
CA PRO A 61 4.34 -2.03 15.05
C PRO A 61 4.86 -1.73 13.64
N PHE A 62 4.42 -2.49 12.65
CA PHE A 62 4.79 -2.28 11.25
C PHE A 62 4.37 -0.89 10.75
N VAL A 63 3.10 -0.51 10.93
CA VAL A 63 2.59 0.82 10.52
C VAL A 63 3.30 1.95 11.27
N ARG A 64 3.63 1.78 12.55
CA ARG A 64 4.42 2.77 13.30
C ARG A 64 5.83 2.91 12.74
N GLY A 65 6.45 1.80 12.34
CA GLY A 65 7.73 1.80 11.63
C GLY A 65 7.67 2.62 10.34
N LEU A 66 6.64 2.40 9.51
CA LEU A 66 6.40 3.19 8.30
C LEU A 66 6.24 4.70 8.61
N GLN A 67 5.42 5.04 9.59
CA GLN A 67 5.18 6.44 9.99
C GLN A 67 6.43 7.16 10.51
N SER A 68 7.35 6.42 11.14
CA SER A 68 8.60 6.97 11.67
C SER A 68 9.70 7.09 10.61
N SER A 69 9.54 6.44 9.46
CA SER A 69 10.57 6.41 8.42
C SER A 69 10.53 7.68 7.56
N PRO A 70 11.63 8.44 7.45
CA PRO A 70 11.69 9.63 6.59
C PRO A 70 11.65 9.26 5.09
N ARG A 71 11.74 7.98 4.75
CA ARG A 71 11.66 7.47 3.37
C ARG A 71 10.26 7.06 2.94
N VAL A 72 9.29 7.10 3.85
CA VAL A 72 7.93 6.65 3.59
C VAL A 72 6.98 7.84 3.64
N GLU A 73 6.34 8.12 2.51
CA GLU A 73 5.22 9.04 2.44
C GLU A 73 3.91 8.25 2.56
N ILE A 74 3.11 8.55 3.58
CA ILE A 74 1.76 8.01 3.71
C ILE A 74 0.77 9.10 3.35
N VAL A 75 0.19 9.00 2.15
CA VAL A 75 -0.83 9.92 1.67
C VAL A 75 -2.11 9.71 2.50
N ALA A 76 -2.57 10.80 3.13
CA ALA A 76 -3.72 10.79 4.00
C ALA A 76 -5.02 10.32 3.30
N ALA A 77 -5.93 9.79 4.11
CA ALA A 77 -7.29 9.52 3.70
C ALA A 77 -8.11 10.82 3.74
N ASP A 78 -8.90 11.08 2.71
CA ASP A 78 -9.83 12.21 2.68
C ASP A 78 -11.09 11.87 1.87
N ILE A 79 -12.19 12.57 2.16
CA ILE A 79 -13.49 12.34 1.53
C ILE A 79 -13.51 12.69 0.03
N LYS A 80 -12.73 13.70 -0.41
CA LYS A 80 -12.70 14.08 -1.82
C LYS A 80 -12.07 12.98 -2.66
N THR A 81 -11.07 12.29 -2.12
CA THR A 81 -10.48 11.13 -2.79
C THR A 81 -11.42 9.92 -2.75
N PHE A 82 -12.22 9.76 -1.69
CA PHE A 82 -13.26 8.72 -1.63
C PHE A 82 -14.26 8.87 -2.79
N GLU A 83 -14.87 10.04 -2.95
CA GLU A 83 -15.88 10.28 -3.98
C GLU A 83 -15.32 10.03 -5.39
N LYS A 84 -14.10 10.53 -5.66
CA LYS A 84 -13.41 10.31 -6.94
C LYS A 84 -13.10 8.83 -7.20
N ALA A 85 -12.76 8.08 -6.15
CA ALA A 85 -12.54 6.65 -6.26
C ALA A 85 -13.85 5.93 -6.59
N LEU A 86 -14.96 6.35 -5.97
CA LEU A 86 -16.29 5.81 -6.20
C LEU A 86 -16.76 6.04 -7.64
N GLU A 87 -16.60 7.26 -8.16
CA GLU A 87 -16.87 7.59 -9.56
C GLU A 87 -16.06 6.73 -10.52
N LEU A 88 -14.74 6.58 -10.26
CA LEU A 88 -13.86 5.79 -11.11
C LEU A 88 -14.19 4.29 -11.06
N TYR A 89 -14.52 3.77 -9.89
CA TYR A 89 -14.93 2.39 -9.70
C TYR A 89 -16.22 2.07 -10.48
N ALA A 90 -17.21 2.96 -10.42
CA ALA A 90 -18.45 2.84 -11.18
C ALA A 90 -18.20 2.92 -12.70
N ALA A 91 -17.26 3.75 -13.14
CA ALA A 91 -16.93 3.94 -14.56
C ALA A 91 -16.06 2.84 -15.17
N ARG A 92 -15.54 1.90 -14.37
CA ARG A 92 -14.59 0.86 -14.80
C ARG A 92 -15.03 -0.57 -14.44
N PRO A 93 -16.26 -1.00 -14.79
CA PRO A 93 -16.75 -2.34 -14.42
C PRO A 93 -15.96 -3.47 -15.09
N GLU A 94 -15.23 -3.19 -16.17
CA GLU A 94 -14.37 -4.14 -16.86
C GLU A 94 -13.07 -4.45 -16.11
N LYS A 95 -12.70 -3.63 -15.12
CA LYS A 95 -11.49 -3.79 -14.32
C LYS A 95 -11.81 -4.51 -13.01
N SER A 96 -10.99 -5.49 -12.66
CA SER A 96 -11.04 -6.18 -11.36
C SER A 96 -10.38 -5.38 -10.23
N TRP A 97 -10.48 -4.04 -10.28
CA TRP A 97 -9.88 -3.16 -9.27
C TRP A 97 -10.73 -3.16 -8.01
N SER A 98 -10.08 -3.15 -6.85
CA SER A 98 -10.74 -2.77 -5.60
C SER A 98 -10.96 -1.26 -5.57
N LEU A 99 -11.83 -0.79 -4.66
CA LEU A 99 -12.02 0.64 -4.42
C LEU A 99 -10.73 1.32 -3.93
N VAL A 100 -9.80 0.58 -3.32
CA VAL A 100 -8.49 1.06 -2.83
C VAL A 100 -7.50 1.24 -3.99
N ASP A 101 -7.63 0.45 -5.06
CA ASP A 101 -6.78 0.54 -6.26
C ASP A 101 -7.11 1.79 -7.09
N CYS A 102 -8.39 2.15 -7.17
CA CYS A 102 -8.88 3.30 -7.94
C CYS A 102 -8.09 4.60 -7.66
N PRO A 103 -7.96 5.09 -6.42
CA PRO A 103 -7.21 6.31 -6.14
C PRO A 103 -5.69 6.11 -6.23
N SER A 104 -5.20 4.88 -6.06
CA SER A 104 -3.78 4.53 -6.13
C SER A 104 -3.21 4.66 -7.55
N SER A 105 -4.04 4.40 -8.57
CA SER A 105 -3.68 4.63 -9.98
C SER A 105 -3.20 6.05 -10.29
N ARG A 106 -3.77 7.06 -9.61
CA ARG A 106 -3.39 8.47 -9.79
C ARG A 106 -2.03 8.80 -9.20
N ILE A 107 -1.64 8.11 -8.11
CA ILE A 107 -0.31 8.28 -7.52
C ILE A 107 0.73 7.64 -8.43
N MET A 108 0.46 6.43 -8.93
CA MET A 108 1.36 5.78 -9.89
C MET A 108 1.59 6.64 -11.13
N ALA A 109 0.57 7.31 -11.64
CA ALA A 109 0.70 8.25 -12.76
C ALA A 109 1.58 9.49 -12.47
N ARG A 110 1.75 9.88 -11.20
CA ARG A 110 2.64 10.98 -10.79
C ARG A 110 4.10 10.52 -10.62
N LEU A 111 4.32 9.22 -10.48
CA LEU A 111 5.64 8.61 -10.27
C LEU A 111 6.28 8.08 -11.57
N ALA A 112 5.57 8.14 -12.70
CA ALA A 112 6.03 7.79 -14.04
C ALA A 112 6.57 9.03 -14.78
#